data_AF-I6PBZ8-F1
#
_entry.id   AF-I6PBZ8-F1
#
_cell.length_a   1.000
_cell.length_b   1.000
_cell.length_c   1.000
_cell.angle_alpha   90.00
_cell.angle_beta   90.00
_cell.angle_gamma   90.00
#
_symmetry.space_group_name_H-M   'P 1'
#
loop_
_entity.id
_entity.type
_entity.pdbx_description
1 polymer ?
#
loop_
_entity_poly.entity_id
_entity_poly.type
_entity_poly.pdbx_seq_one_letter_code
_entity_poly.pdbx_strand_id
1 'polypeptide(L)'
;AMTANHPDYASLAARIVVSNLHKNTKKLFSETIKDMYYHFNDRSGLKAPLIAEDVYEIIMKNAARLDSEIIYDRDFDYDYFGFKTLERSYLLKVQ
;
A
#
# COMPACT_ATOMS: atom_id res chain seq x y z
N ALA A 1 5.14 22.77 15.24
CA ALA A 1 4.04 22.13 14.48
C ALA A 1 3.39 23.20 13.60
N MET A 2 3.54 23.12 12.27
CA MET A 2 2.96 24.13 11.36
C MET A 2 1.42 24.04 11.31
N THR A 3 0.83 22.90 11.66
CA THR A 3 -0.63 22.74 11.84
C THR A 3 -1.22 23.69 12.88
N ALA A 4 -0.46 24.07 13.92
CA ALA A 4 -0.89 25.06 14.90
C ALA A 4 -0.97 26.49 14.31
N ASN A 5 -0.33 26.73 13.16
CA ASN A 5 -0.36 28.00 12.45
C ASN A 5 -1.53 28.06 11.45
N HIS A 6 -1.85 26.95 10.77
CA HIS A 6 -2.98 26.86 9.86
C HIS A 6 -3.45 25.41 9.67
N PRO A 7 -4.77 25.11 9.71
CA PRO A 7 -5.28 23.75 9.56
C PRO A 7 -4.88 23.08 8.22
N ASP A 8 -4.80 23.83 7.13
CA ASP A 8 -4.44 23.30 5.80
C ASP A 8 -3.05 22.64 5.73
N TYR A 9 -2.13 22.96 6.66
CA TYR A 9 -0.84 22.28 6.72
C TYR A 9 -1.00 20.78 7.02
N ALA A 10 -2.04 20.37 7.75
CA ALA A 10 -2.34 18.95 7.96
C ALA A 10 -2.77 18.27 6.66
N SER A 11 -3.66 18.90 5.90
CA SER A 11 -4.10 18.40 4.59
C SER A 11 -2.96 18.35 3.58
N LEU A 12 -2.08 19.34 3.56
CA LEU A 12 -0.88 19.34 2.72
C LEU A 12 0.05 18.18 3.09
N ALA A 13 0.33 17.99 4.38
CA ALA A 13 1.19 16.91 4.84
C ALA A 13 0.62 15.54 4.46
N ALA A 14 -0.69 15.33 4.64
CA ALA A 14 -1.39 14.11 4.24
C ALA A 14 -1.25 13.83 2.73
N ARG A 15 -1.50 14.84 1.89
CA ARG A 15 -1.37 14.73 0.43
C ARG A 15 0.06 14.42 -0.01
N ILE A 16 1.06 15.02 0.63
CA ILE A 16 2.48 14.75 0.31
C ILE A 16 2.83 13.30 0.63
N VAL A 17 2.44 12.77 1.80
CA VAL A 17 2.80 11.39 2.18
C VAL A 17 2.08 10.36 1.32
N VAL A 18 0.80 10.56 0.98
CA VAL A 18 0.06 9.67 0.08
C VAL A 18 0.64 9.73 -1.35
N SER A 19 0.93 10.92 -1.87
CA SER A 19 1.56 11.06 -3.19
C SER A 19 2.94 10.38 -3.24
N ASN A 20 3.72 10.48 -2.17
CA ASN A 20 5.00 9.78 -2.06
C ASN A 20 4.81 8.27 -1.98
N LEU A 21 3.78 7.76 -1.30
CA LEU A 21 3.46 6.33 -1.31
C LEU A 21 3.20 5.86 -2.74
N HIS A 22 2.30 6.52 -3.46
CA HIS A 22 1.94 6.16 -4.84
C HIS A 22 3.13 6.17 -5.82
N LYS A 23 4.12 7.05 -5.60
CA LYS A 23 5.36 7.08 -6.42
C LYS A 23 6.31 5.91 -6.15
N ASN A 24 6.22 5.30 -4.97
CA ASN A 24 7.12 4.24 -4.52
C ASN A 24 6.45 2.86 -4.48
N THR A 25 5.18 2.75 -4.91
CA THR A 25 4.44 1.50 -4.98
C THR A 25 3.93 1.23 -6.39
N LYS A 26 3.59 -0.04 -6.66
CA LYS A 26 2.98 -0.42 -7.93
C LYS A 26 1.52 0.04 -7.97
N LYS A 27 1.07 0.45 -9.16
CA LYS A 27 -0.30 0.93 -9.37
C LYS A 27 -1.32 -0.20 -9.42
N LEU A 28 -0.93 -1.38 -9.91
CA LEU A 28 -1.85 -2.51 -10.02
C LEU A 28 -1.82 -3.33 -8.73
N PHE A 29 -3.01 -3.69 -8.24
CA PHE A 29 -3.17 -4.51 -7.04
C PHE A 29 -2.65 -5.92 -7.29
N SER A 30 -2.99 -6.50 -8.45
CA SER A 30 -2.52 -7.83 -8.85
C SER A 30 -0.99 -7.94 -8.90
N GLU A 31 -0.29 -6.90 -9.38
CA GLU A 31 1.18 -6.88 -9.40
C GLU A 31 1.79 -6.83 -7.99
N THR A 32 1.18 -6.05 -7.09
CA THR A 32 1.61 -5.99 -5.69
C THR A 32 1.42 -7.33 -4.99
N ILE A 33 0.28 -7.99 -5.21
CA ILE A 33 -0.02 -9.32 -4.67
C ILE A 33 0.96 -10.37 -5.22
N LYS A 34 1.34 -10.26 -6.49
CA LYS A 34 2.35 -11.13 -7.10
C LYS A 34 3.70 -11.00 -6.39
N ASP A 35 4.17 -9.79 -6.12
CA ASP A 35 5.42 -9.59 -5.37
C ASP A 35 5.33 -10.17 -3.96
N MET A 36 4.20 -9.97 -3.27
CA MET A 36 3.97 -10.51 -1.93
C MET A 36 3.95 -12.05 -1.91
N TYR A 37 3.42 -12.69 -2.93
CA TYR A 37 3.35 -14.14 -3.04
C TYR A 37 4.71 -14.77 -3.39
N TYR A 38 5.50 -14.14 -4.25
CA TYR A 38 6.86 -14.60 -4.59
C TYR A 38 7.94 -14.06 -3.63
N HIS A 39 7.55 -13.38 -2.55
CA HIS A 39 8.47 -12.84 -1.57
C HIS A 39 9.36 -13.96 -0.98
N PHE A 40 10.64 -13.64 -0.84
CA PHE A 40 11.66 -14.48 -0.21
C PHE A 40 12.32 -13.67 0.90
N ASN A 41 12.76 -14.37 1.93
CA ASN A 41 13.50 -13.74 3.02
C ASN A 41 14.96 -13.56 2.60
N ASP A 42 15.40 -12.32 2.40
CA ASP A 42 16.77 -11.98 2.01
C ASP A 42 17.88 -12.61 2.87
N ARG A 43 17.60 -12.83 4.16
CA ARG A 43 18.60 -13.38 5.09
C ARG A 43 18.76 -14.89 4.95
N SER A 44 17.67 -15.60 4.68
CA SER A 44 17.67 -17.07 4.59
C SER A 44 17.67 -17.59 3.15
N GLY A 45 17.31 -16.74 2.17
CA GLY A 45 17.09 -17.12 0.77
C GLY A 45 15.87 -18.02 0.56
N LEU A 46 15.04 -18.24 1.60
CA LEU A 46 13.89 -19.13 1.55
C LEU A 46 12.63 -18.35 1.16
N LYS A 47 11.72 -19.03 0.44
CA LYS A 47 10.39 -18.48 0.11
C LYS A 47 9.65 -18.17 1.40
N ALA A 48 9.17 -16.94 1.52
CA ALA A 48 8.45 -16.42 2.67
C ALA A 48 7.21 -15.65 2.15
N PRO A 49 6.22 -16.36 1.55
CA PRO A 49 5.09 -15.69 0.93
C PRO A 49 4.28 -14.95 2.00
N LEU A 50 3.91 -13.70 1.72
CA LEU A 50 3.08 -12.88 2.61
C LEU A 50 1.58 -13.13 2.41
N ILE A 51 1.22 -13.83 1.33
CA ILE A 51 -0.15 -14.15 0.93
C ILE A 51 -0.24 -15.66 0.71
N ALA A 52 -1.36 -16.26 1.13
CA ALA A 52 -1.61 -17.69 0.94
C ALA A 52 -1.88 -18.03 -0.53
N GLU A 53 -1.60 -19.28 -0.92
CA GLU A 53 -1.75 -19.77 -2.30
C GLU A 53 -3.17 -19.60 -2.83
N ASP A 54 -4.15 -20.07 -2.06
CA ASP A 54 -5.56 -20.03 -2.39
C ASP A 54 -6.05 -18.59 -2.62
N VAL A 55 -5.61 -17.65 -1.78
CA VAL A 55 -5.90 -16.22 -1.93
C VAL A 55 -5.24 -15.66 -3.19
N TYR A 56 -3.98 -16.00 -3.44
CA TYR A 56 -3.25 -15.57 -4.65
C TYR A 56 -3.95 -16.05 -5.92
N GLU A 57 -4.32 -17.33 -6.01
CA GLU A 57 -5.02 -17.89 -7.16
C GLU A 57 -6.36 -17.20 -7.43
N ILE A 58 -7.15 -16.93 -6.39
CA ILE A 58 -8.42 -16.22 -6.50
C ILE A 58 -8.19 -14.81 -7.06
N ILE A 59 -7.20 -14.08 -6.53
CA ILE A 59 -6.89 -12.72 -6.98
C ILE A 59 -6.45 -12.74 -8.44
N MET A 60 -5.50 -13.60 -8.80
CA MET A 60 -4.96 -13.66 -10.16
C MET A 60 -6.01 -14.06 -11.20
N LYS A 61 -6.91 -14.99 -10.86
CA LYS A 61 -8.05 -15.37 -11.71
C LYS A 61 -9.01 -14.19 -11.99
N ASN A 62 -9.06 -13.21 -11.10
CA ASN A 62 -9.96 -12.06 -11.17
C ASN A 62 -9.21 -10.72 -11.34
N ALA A 63 -7.92 -10.75 -11.71
CA ALA A 63 -7.02 -9.61 -11.64
C ALA A 63 -7.57 -8.37 -12.36
N ALA A 64 -7.99 -8.52 -13.62
CA ALA A 64 -8.50 -7.41 -14.42
C ALA A 64 -9.69 -6.68 -13.76
N ARG A 65 -10.61 -7.43 -13.14
CA ARG A 65 -11.76 -6.86 -12.43
C ARG A 65 -11.30 -6.18 -11.14
N LEU A 66 -10.48 -6.84 -10.33
CA LEU A 66 -10.03 -6.29 -9.06
C LEU A 66 -9.20 -5.01 -9.26
N ASP A 67 -8.31 -5.00 -10.24
CA ASP A 67 -7.49 -3.83 -10.59
C ASP A 67 -8.36 -2.65 -11.07
N SER A 68 -9.46 -2.90 -11.79
CA SER A 68 -10.35 -1.82 -12.27
C SER A 68 -11.28 -1.24 -11.21
N GLU A 69 -11.57 -1.99 -10.15
CA GLU A 69 -12.51 -1.58 -9.10
C GLU A 69 -11.84 -0.74 -7.99
N ILE A 70 -10.51 -0.74 -7.91
CA ILE A 70 -9.77 -0.01 -6.88
C ILE A 70 -9.61 1.46 -7.28
N ILE A 71 -10.12 2.34 -6.42
CA ILE A 71 -10.06 3.80 -6.61
C ILE A 71 -8.98 4.38 -5.69
N TYR A 72 -7.77 4.55 -6.22
CA TYR A 72 -6.60 5.03 -5.46
C TYR A 72 -6.71 6.47 -4.95
N ASP A 73 -7.59 7.30 -5.52
CA ASP A 73 -7.83 8.66 -5.03
C ASP A 73 -8.40 8.67 -3.60
N ARG A 74 -9.01 7.57 -3.15
CA ARG A 74 -9.52 7.42 -1.77
C ARG A 74 -8.40 7.38 -0.73
N ASP A 75 -7.15 7.12 -1.13
CA ASP A 75 -6.03 7.19 -0.18
C ASP A 75 -5.83 8.61 0.36
N PHE A 76 -6.27 9.64 -0.38
CA PHE A 76 -6.22 11.04 0.06
C PHE A 76 -7.29 11.42 1.09
N ASP A 77 -8.22 10.52 1.40
CA ASP A 77 -9.25 10.74 2.44
C ASP A 77 -8.68 10.56 3.85
N TYR A 78 -7.52 9.90 3.99
CA TYR A 78 -6.82 9.78 5.27
C TYR A 78 -6.09 11.07 5.64
N ASP A 79 -6.17 11.45 6.93
CA ASP A 79 -5.31 12.48 7.47
C ASP A 79 -3.87 11.97 7.67
N TYR A 80 -2.96 12.89 7.97
CA TYR A 80 -1.54 12.56 8.09
C TYR A 80 -1.27 11.50 9.18
N PHE A 81 -1.94 11.60 10.33
CA PHE A 81 -1.70 10.68 11.45
C PHE A 81 -2.33 9.30 11.23
N GLY A 82 -3.53 9.25 10.65
CA GLY A 82 -4.18 8.02 10.22
C GLY A 82 -3.33 7.29 9.19
N PHE A 83 -2.83 8.00 8.17
CA PHE A 83 -1.91 7.43 7.20
C PHE A 83 -0.64 6.87 7.86
N LYS A 84 0.00 7.63 8.76
CA LYS A 84 1.21 7.16 9.45
C LYS A 84 0.96 5.95 10.35
N THR A 85 -0.24 5.81 10.88
CA THR A 85 -0.65 4.62 11.63
C THR A 85 -0.73 3.40 10.70
N LEU A 86 -1.38 3.56 9.53
CA LEU A 86 -1.46 2.52 8.51
C LEU A 86 -0.08 2.10 7.98
N GLU A 87 0.76 3.07 7.62
CA GLU A 87 2.12 2.85 7.09
C GLU A 87 3.02 2.09 8.08
N ARG A 88 2.84 2.32 9.38
CA ARG A 88 3.67 1.69 10.41
C ARG A 88 3.32 0.22 10.62
N SER A 89 2.03 -0.12 10.62
CA SER A 89 1.57 -1.40 11.19
C SER A 89 0.61 -2.21 10.33
N TYR A 90 -0.04 -1.60 9.33
CA TYR A 90 -1.12 -2.25 8.57
C TYR A 90 -0.76 -2.50 7.12
N LEU A 91 0.11 -1.69 6.52
CA LEU A 91 0.61 -1.92 5.17
C LEU A 91 1.75 -2.93 5.20
N LEU A 92 1.54 -4.10 4.60
CA LEU A 92 2.55 -5.13 4.43
C LEU A 92 3.74 -4.58 3.63
N LYS A 93 4.96 -4.96 4.05
CA LYS A 93 6.21 -4.52 3.43
C LYS A 93 6.90 -5.73 2.82
N VAL A 94 7.19 -5.63 1.52
CA VAL A 94 8.09 -6.53 0.81
C VAL A 94 9.48 -5.91 0.99
N GLN A 95 10.35 -6.54 1.78
CA GLN A 95 11.72 -6.08 2.04
C GLN A 95 12.73 -6.96 1.33
#